data_AF-A0AAW2JV15-F1
#
_entry.id   AF-A0AAW2JV15-F1
#
_cell.length_a   1.000
_cell.length_b   1.000
_cell.length_c   1.000
_cell.angle_alpha   90.00
_cell.angle_beta   90.00
_cell.angle_gamma   90.00
#
_symmetry.space_group_name_H-M   'P 1'
#
loop_
_entity.id
_entity.type
_entity.pdbx_description
1 polymer ?
#
loop_
_entity_poly.entity_id
_entity_poly.type
_entity_poly.pdbx_seq_one_letter_code
_entity_poly.pdbx_strand_id
1 'polypeptide(L)'
;MTPRMQATSAYDREMYAISESVRKWRQYLLGRKFNIFTDQQSLRGLMNQTVQTPAQQRWLTKLLGFDFGIHYTPGWDNHVADALSRHPSTVSLFPAVSNVTPSLLASLRQYYESHPDGRRLVSTARLDSPTPFSYVGHLGLVLFKVRFFIPDHEDL
;
A
#
# COMPACT_ATOMS: atom_id res chain seq x y z
N MET A 1 -3.12 -3.28 3.12
CA MET A 1 -4.38 -2.75 2.54
C MET A 1 -4.06 -2.12 1.19
N THR A 2 -4.75 -2.43 0.09
CA THR A 2 -4.42 -1.84 -1.22
C THR A 2 -4.87 -0.36 -1.27
N PRO A 3 -4.23 0.51 -2.07
CA PRO A 3 -4.60 1.94 -2.16
C PRO A 3 -6.07 2.16 -2.50
N ARG A 4 -6.65 1.27 -3.31
CA ARG A 4 -8.08 1.30 -3.70
C ARG A 4 -9.01 1.04 -2.51
N MET A 5 -8.59 0.24 -1.54
CA MET A 5 -9.40 -0.07 -0.36
C MET A 5 -9.38 1.03 0.69
N GLN A 6 -8.37 1.90 0.70
CA GLN A 6 -8.30 3.05 1.61
C GLN A 6 -9.35 4.12 1.27
N ALA A 7 -9.75 4.23 -0.01
CA ALA A 7 -10.79 5.13 -0.47
C ALA A 7 -12.23 4.57 -0.32
N THR A 8 -12.39 3.36 0.22
CA THR A 8 -13.69 2.69 0.37
C THR A 8 -14.33 3.02 1.73
N SER A 9 -15.65 2.82 1.85
CA SER A 9 -16.39 3.07 3.09
C SER A 9 -15.78 2.32 4.28
N ALA A 10 -15.92 2.86 5.50
CA ALA A 10 -15.46 2.18 6.71
C ALA A 10 -16.09 0.78 6.85
N TYR A 11 -17.37 0.65 6.49
CA TYR A 11 -18.07 -0.63 6.45
C TYR A 11 -17.40 -1.68 5.56
N ASP A 12 -17.06 -1.32 4.31
CA ASP A 12 -16.46 -2.28 3.37
C ASP A 12 -15.04 -2.67 3.80
N ARG A 13 -14.31 -1.72 4.38
CA ARG A 13 -12.96 -1.96 4.93
C ARG A 13 -12.99 -2.93 6.10
N GLU A 14 -13.90 -2.72 7.05
CA GLU A 14 -14.07 -3.59 8.21
C GLU A 14 -14.59 -4.97 7.82
N MET A 15 -15.58 -5.04 6.93
CA MET A 15 -16.11 -6.30 6.42
C MET A 15 -15.01 -7.13 5.72
N TYR A 16 -14.17 -6.47 4.92
CA TYR A 16 -13.00 -7.12 4.32
C TYR A 16 -12.04 -7.64 5.37
N ALA A 17 -11.67 -6.81 6.34
CA ALA A 17 -10.73 -7.17 7.41
C ALA A 17 -11.21 -8.39 8.20
N ILE A 18 -12.50 -8.44 8.54
CA ILE A 18 -13.12 -9.60 9.21
C ILE A 18 -13.01 -10.84 8.32
N SER A 19 -13.42 -10.74 7.05
CA SER A 19 -13.43 -11.89 6.14
C SER A 19 -12.04 -12.48 5.91
N GLU A 20 -11.01 -11.64 5.77
CA GLU A 20 -9.63 -12.07 5.59
C GLU A 20 -9.05 -12.63 6.89
N SER A 21 -9.42 -12.08 8.04
CA SER A 21 -9.03 -12.62 9.34
C SER A 21 -9.62 -14.02 9.54
N VAL A 22 -10.91 -14.21 9.31
CA VAL A 22 -11.55 -15.54 9.42
C VAL A 22 -10.93 -16.52 8.43
N ARG A 23 -10.62 -16.10 7.20
CA ARG A 23 -9.92 -16.93 6.22
C ARG A 23 -8.53 -17.34 6.71
N LYS A 24 -7.75 -16.40 7.25
CA LYS A 24 -6.38 -16.65 7.75
C LYS A 24 -6.37 -17.60 8.95
N TRP A 25 -7.34 -17.46 9.85
CA TRP A 25 -7.44 -18.25 11.07
C TRP A 25 -8.40 -19.45 10.94
N ARG A 26 -8.81 -19.81 9.72
CA ARG A 26 -9.80 -20.87 9.43
C ARG A 26 -9.54 -22.16 10.18
N GLN A 27 -8.29 -22.63 10.24
CA GLN A 27 -7.90 -23.86 10.92
C GLN A 27 -8.20 -23.86 12.44
N TYR A 28 -8.28 -22.68 13.07
CA TYR A 28 -8.58 -22.54 14.49
C TYR A 28 -10.06 -22.24 14.76
N LEU A 29 -10.74 -21.62 13.79
CA LEU A 29 -12.12 -21.14 13.93
C LEU A 29 -13.16 -22.16 13.44
N LEU A 30 -12.79 -23.05 12.52
CA LEU A 30 -13.72 -24.02 11.96
C LEU A 30 -14.23 -24.98 13.05
N GLY A 31 -15.56 -25.12 13.16
CA GLY A 31 -16.20 -26.01 14.13
C GLY A 31 -16.26 -25.47 15.57
N ARG A 32 -15.86 -24.20 15.80
CA ARG A 32 -15.93 -23.56 17.12
C ARG A 32 -16.75 -22.27 17.06
N LYS A 33 -17.41 -21.95 18.17
CA LYS A 33 -18.05 -20.65 18.39
C LYS A 33 -16.99 -19.61 18.75
N PHE A 34 -16.99 -18.47 18.08
CA PHE A 34 -16.09 -17.36 18.41
C PHE A 34 -16.78 -16.00 18.32
N ASN A 35 -16.16 -14.99 18.94
CA ASN A 35 -16.67 -13.63 18.96
C ASN A 35 -15.77 -12.72 18.13
N ILE A 36 -16.39 -11.86 17.32
CA ILE A 36 -15.73 -10.84 16.52
C ILE A 36 -16.06 -9.49 17.14
N PHE A 37 -15.02 -8.76 17.54
CA PHE A 37 -15.15 -7.40 18.05
C PHE A 37 -14.79 -6.42 16.93
N THR A 38 -15.66 -5.45 16.67
CA THR A 38 -15.46 -4.42 15.64
C THR A 38 -15.91 -3.07 16.16
N ASP A 39 -15.24 -2.01 15.71
CA ASP A 39 -15.60 -0.61 15.95
C ASP A 39 -16.65 -0.08 14.97
N GLN A 40 -17.18 -0.94 14.09
CA GLN A 40 -18.22 -0.58 13.15
C GLN A 40 -19.59 -1.13 13.58
N GLN A 41 -20.40 -0.25 14.18
CA GLN A 41 -21.72 -0.62 14.73
C GLN A 41 -22.66 -1.24 13.68
N SER A 42 -22.59 -0.81 12.42
CA SER A 42 -23.43 -1.37 11.36
C SER A 42 -23.14 -2.83 11.03
N LEU A 43 -22.01 -3.41 11.45
CA LEU A 43 -21.72 -4.84 11.26
C LEU A 43 -22.30 -5.73 12.37
N ARG A 44 -22.79 -5.17 13.48
CA ARG A 44 -23.42 -5.95 14.56
C ARG A 44 -24.60 -6.78 14.08
N GLY A 45 -25.36 -6.23 13.14
CA GLY A 45 -26.53 -6.87 12.55
C GLY A 45 -26.26 -7.69 11.30
N LEU A 46 -25.00 -8.01 10.98
CA LEU A 46 -24.64 -8.54 9.66
C LEU A 46 -25.46 -9.77 9.22
N MET A 47 -25.76 -10.68 10.15
CA MET A 47 -26.57 -11.88 9.86
C MET A 47 -28.06 -11.56 9.62
N ASN A 48 -28.54 -10.46 10.19
CA ASN A 48 -29.93 -10.01 10.07
C ASN A 48 -30.11 -8.92 9.00
N GLN A 49 -29.01 -8.47 8.38
CA GLN A 49 -29.03 -7.43 7.37
C GLN A 49 -29.40 -7.99 6.01
N THR A 50 -30.31 -7.30 5.32
CA THR A 50 -30.58 -7.56 3.91
C THR A 50 -29.33 -7.25 3.09
N VAL A 51 -28.77 -8.25 2.43
CA VAL A 51 -27.61 -8.09 1.54
C VAL A 51 -28.02 -7.20 0.37
N GLN A 52 -27.45 -5.99 0.28
CA GLN A 52 -27.83 -5.01 -0.72
C GLN A 52 -26.84 -4.92 -1.89
N THR A 53 -25.59 -5.34 -1.68
CA THR A 53 -24.54 -5.23 -2.70
C THR A 53 -23.90 -6.58 -3.03
N PRO A 54 -23.47 -6.80 -4.29
CA PRO A 54 -22.73 -8.00 -4.68
C PRO A 54 -21.43 -8.20 -3.90
N ALA A 55 -20.79 -7.11 -3.46
CA ALA A 55 -19.60 -7.16 -2.62
C ALA A 55 -19.91 -7.77 -1.24
N GLN A 56 -20.96 -7.28 -0.56
CA GLN A 56 -21.42 -7.84 0.71
C GLN A 56 -21.74 -9.34 0.58
N GLN A 57 -22.42 -9.74 -0.51
CA GLN A 57 -22.73 -11.15 -0.75
C GLN A 57 -21.47 -12.01 -0.82
N ARG A 58 -20.43 -11.57 -1.55
CA ARG A 58 -19.15 -12.29 -1.65
C ARG A 58 -18.48 -12.48 -0.29
N TRP A 59 -18.50 -11.46 0.57
CA TRP A 59 -17.92 -11.54 1.90
C TRP A 59 -18.74 -12.43 2.83
N LEU A 60 -20.07 -12.34 2.77
CA LEU A 60 -20.97 -13.18 3.56
C LEU A 60 -20.80 -14.67 3.22
N THR A 61 -20.68 -15.01 1.94
CA THR A 61 -20.43 -16.39 1.50
C THR A 61 -19.12 -16.94 2.08
N LYS A 62 -18.10 -16.11 2.31
CA LYS A 62 -16.84 -16.54 2.95
C LYS A 62 -16.99 -16.83 4.43
N LEU A 63 -17.93 -16.17 5.09
CA LEU A 63 -18.25 -16.35 6.51
C LEU A 63 -19.29 -17.46 6.74
N LEU A 64 -19.94 -17.93 5.67
CA LEU A 64 -20.92 -19.01 5.73
C LEU A 64 -20.25 -20.31 6.22
N GLY A 65 -20.88 -20.97 7.20
CA GLY A 65 -20.37 -22.20 7.82
C GLY A 65 -19.47 -21.98 9.04
N PHE A 66 -19.20 -20.72 9.41
CA PHE A 66 -18.62 -20.39 10.71
C PHE A 66 -19.70 -19.98 11.70
N ASP A 67 -19.48 -20.29 12.98
CA ASP A 67 -20.39 -19.93 14.07
C ASP A 67 -19.75 -18.77 14.85
N PHE A 68 -20.27 -17.56 14.65
CA PHE A 68 -19.70 -16.36 15.25
C PHE A 68 -20.75 -15.34 15.71
N GLY A 69 -20.43 -14.62 16.79
CA GLY A 69 -21.15 -13.44 17.25
C GLY A 69 -20.37 -12.16 16.94
N ILE A 70 -21.03 -11.13 16.40
CA ILE A 70 -20.42 -9.81 16.19
C ILE A 70 -20.82 -8.87 17.32
N HIS A 71 -19.82 -8.29 17.99
CA HIS A 71 -19.96 -7.35 19.09
C HIS A 71 -19.34 -6.01 18.70
N TYR A 72 -20.10 -4.94 18.90
CA TYR A 72 -19.57 -3.59 18.76
C TYR A 72 -18.70 -3.25 19.97
N THR A 73 -17.48 -2.78 19.73
CA THR A 73 -16.55 -2.26 20.73
C THR A 73 -16.12 -0.86 20.30
N PRO A 74 -16.22 0.17 21.16
CA PRO A 74 -15.82 1.52 20.79
C PRO A 74 -14.37 1.56 20.30
N GLY A 75 -14.05 2.43 19.34
CA GLY A 75 -12.70 2.50 18.76
C GLY A 75 -11.58 2.76 19.79
N TRP A 76 -11.89 3.41 20.92
CA TRP A 76 -10.92 3.64 22.00
C TRP A 76 -10.46 2.33 22.67
N ASP A 77 -11.37 1.36 22.80
CA ASP A 77 -11.09 0.03 23.35
C ASP A 77 -10.41 -0.88 22.31
N ASN A 78 -10.63 -0.61 21.02
CA ASN A 78 -10.12 -1.41 19.90
C ASN A 78 -8.70 -0.99 19.43
N HIS A 79 -7.91 -0.38 20.30
CA HIS A 79 -6.59 0.18 19.98
C HIS A 79 -5.60 -0.85 19.41
N VAL A 80 -5.65 -2.11 19.86
CA VAL A 80 -4.78 -3.18 19.36
C VAL A 80 -5.08 -3.50 17.89
N ALA A 81 -6.36 -3.67 17.53
CA ALA A 81 -6.74 -3.97 16.16
C ALA A 81 -6.52 -2.76 15.25
N ASP A 82 -6.80 -1.55 15.73
CA ASP A 82 -6.55 -0.30 15.01
C ASP A 82 -5.05 -0.10 14.73
N ALA A 83 -4.18 -0.36 15.72
CA ALA A 83 -2.73 -0.29 15.53
C ALA A 83 -2.22 -1.31 14.49
N LEU A 84 -2.74 -2.54 14.51
CA LEU A 84 -2.37 -3.58 13.55
C LEU A 84 -2.92 -3.31 12.14
N SER A 85 -4.10 -2.69 12.02
CA SER A 85 -4.71 -2.37 10.72
C SER A 85 -4.10 -1.13 10.07
N ARG A 86 -3.66 -0.15 10.89
CA ARG A 86 -3.00 1.09 10.45
C ARG A 86 -1.51 0.94 10.23
N HIS A 87 -0.91 -0.18 10.63
CA HIS A 87 0.51 -0.37 10.46
C HIS A 87 0.86 -0.23 8.97
N PRO A 88 1.64 0.79 8.59
CA PRO A 88 2.04 0.93 7.21
C PRO A 88 2.83 -0.34 6.88
N SER A 89 2.42 -1.05 5.84
CA SER A 89 3.16 -2.20 5.29
C SER A 89 4.59 -1.85 4.83
N THR A 90 5.01 -0.60 5.05
CA THR A 90 6.34 -0.02 4.90
C THR A 90 6.99 0.35 6.24
N VAL A 91 6.67 -0.30 7.36
CA VAL A 91 7.71 -0.43 8.38
C VAL A 91 8.73 -1.37 7.78
N SER A 92 9.82 -0.75 7.32
CA SER A 92 11.11 -1.37 7.09
C SER A 92 11.54 -2.02 8.41
N LEU A 93 10.97 -3.19 8.71
CA LEU A 93 11.38 -4.06 9.81
C LEU A 93 12.79 -4.62 9.57
N PHE A 94 13.36 -4.32 8.40
CA PHE A 94 14.74 -4.57 8.02
C PHE A 94 15.38 -3.28 7.48
N PRO A 95 15.89 -2.37 8.35
CA PRO A 95 16.86 -1.38 7.89
C PRO A 95 18.15 -2.05 7.36
N ALA A 96 18.30 -3.36 7.60
CA ALA A 96 19.44 -4.19 7.23
C ALA A 96 19.21 -5.08 5.99
N VAL A 97 18.33 -4.69 5.06
CA VAL A 97 18.48 -5.20 3.69
C VAL A 97 19.61 -4.39 3.06
N SER A 98 20.72 -5.04 2.74
CA SER A 98 21.75 -4.42 1.91
C SER A 98 21.13 -4.14 0.55
N ASN A 99 20.64 -2.93 0.36
CA ASN A 99 20.27 -2.47 -0.96
C ASN A 99 21.58 -2.32 -1.73
N VAL A 100 21.78 -3.10 -2.79
CA VAL A 100 22.85 -2.82 -3.76
C VAL A 100 22.42 -1.56 -4.48
N THR A 101 22.78 -0.39 -3.93
CA THR A 101 22.82 0.83 -4.71
C THR A 101 24.01 0.72 -5.63
N PRO A 102 23.82 0.51 -6.95
CA PRO A 102 24.94 0.52 -7.87
C PRO A 102 25.62 1.88 -7.76
N SER A 103 26.95 1.90 -7.57
CA SER A 103 27.77 3.13 -7.49
C SER A 103 27.51 4.05 -8.67
N LEU A 104 27.16 3.49 -9.83
CA LEU A 104 26.74 4.21 -11.03
C LEU A 104 25.62 5.23 -10.78
N LEU A 105 24.61 4.92 -9.98
CA LEU A 105 23.53 5.87 -9.69
C LEU A 105 24.01 7.03 -8.81
N ALA A 106 24.98 6.78 -7.93
CA ALA A 106 25.61 7.83 -7.14
C ALA A 106 26.49 8.73 -8.03
N SER A 107 27.32 8.14 -8.90
CA SER A 107 28.14 8.87 -9.88
C SER A 107 27.28 9.71 -10.83
N LEU A 108 26.17 9.16 -11.35
CA LEU A 108 25.25 9.90 -12.21
C LEU A 108 24.61 11.09 -11.49
N ARG A 109 24.20 10.93 -10.23
CA ARG A 109 23.66 12.05 -9.44
C ARG A 109 24.72 13.14 -9.26
N GLN A 110 25.94 12.74 -8.89
CA GLN A 110 27.06 13.66 -8.75
C GLN A 110 27.35 14.39 -10.08
N TYR A 111 27.33 13.68 -11.21
CA TYR A 111 27.52 14.26 -12.54
C TYR A 111 26.47 15.34 -12.85
N TYR A 112 25.18 15.05 -12.63
CA TYR A 112 24.10 16.02 -12.87
C TYR A 112 24.18 17.25 -11.95
N GLU A 113 24.80 17.12 -10.77
CA GLU A 113 25.00 18.20 -9.82
C GLU A 113 26.28 19.01 -10.05
N SER A 114 27.40 18.39 -10.46
CA SER A 114 28.71 19.03 -10.57
C SER A 114 29.03 19.51 -11.99
N HIS A 115 28.62 18.79 -13.03
CA HIS A 115 29.04 19.07 -14.40
C HIS A 115 28.13 20.10 -15.09
N PRO A 116 28.72 21.03 -15.87
CA PRO A 116 27.96 22.07 -16.56
C PRO A 116 26.94 21.48 -17.56
N ASP A 117 27.28 20.39 -18.24
CA ASP A 117 26.39 19.73 -19.20
C ASP A 117 25.28 18.92 -18.52
N GLY A 118 25.59 18.26 -17.40
CA GLY A 118 24.58 17.63 -16.56
C GLY A 118 23.51 18.62 -16.05
N ARG A 119 23.94 19.79 -15.58
CA ARG A 119 23.02 20.86 -15.16
C ARG A 119 22.17 21.40 -16.30
N ARG A 120 22.75 21.53 -17.50
CA ARG A 120 22.02 21.94 -18.71
C ARG A 120 20.92 20.93 -19.04
N LEU A 121 21.24 19.64 -19.03
CA LEU A 121 20.28 18.56 -19.27
C LEU A 121 19.14 18.53 -18.24
N VAL A 122 19.44 18.77 -16.97
CA VAL A 122 18.41 18.88 -15.93
C VAL A 122 17.53 20.12 -16.15
N SER A 123 18.13 21.25 -16.53
CA SER A 123 17.37 22.48 -16.79
C SER A 123 16.45 22.34 -18.02
N THR A 124 16.91 21.72 -19.10
CA THR A 124 16.11 21.49 -20.31
C THR A 124 15.01 20.46 -20.06
N ALA A 125 15.32 19.39 -19.33
CA ALA A 125 14.35 18.35 -18.98
C ALA A 125 13.29 18.80 -17.97
N ARG A 126 13.50 19.92 -17.27
CA ARG A 126 12.50 20.57 -16.39
C ARG A 126 11.60 21.57 -17.13
N LEU A 127 12.02 22.06 -18.29
CA LEU A 127 11.33 23.10 -19.05
C LEU A 127 10.20 22.57 -19.95
N ASP A 128 9.89 21.27 -19.90
CA ASP A 128 8.75 20.59 -20.58
C ASP A 128 8.55 21.02 -22.06
N SER A 129 9.66 21.33 -22.72
CA SER A 129 9.73 21.55 -24.17
C SER A 129 9.69 20.19 -24.89
N PRO A 130 9.32 20.12 -26.19
CA PRO A 130 9.29 18.87 -26.96
C PRO A 130 10.72 18.35 -27.24
N THR A 131 11.45 18.05 -26.18
CA THR A 131 12.75 17.42 -26.20
C THR A 131 12.57 15.95 -25.84
N PRO A 132 13.46 15.07 -26.31
CA PRO A 132 13.41 13.65 -25.96
C PRO A 132 13.85 13.39 -24.50
N PHE A 133 14.11 14.43 -23.71
CA PHE A 133 14.62 14.35 -22.34
C PHE A 133 13.52 14.68 -21.32
N SER A 134 13.42 13.87 -20.27
CA SER A 134 12.44 14.06 -19.19
C SER A 134 13.10 13.92 -17.83
N TYR A 135 12.76 14.79 -16.88
CA TYR A 135 13.37 14.82 -15.55
C TYR A 135 12.54 14.05 -14.52
N VAL A 136 13.18 13.15 -13.78
CA VAL A 136 12.54 12.37 -12.72
C VAL A 136 12.92 12.94 -11.35
N GLY A 137 12.04 13.81 -10.82
CA GLY A 137 12.29 14.55 -9.58
C GLY A 137 12.54 13.71 -8.33
N HIS A 138 11.97 12.50 -8.25
CA HIS A 138 12.17 11.62 -7.08
C HIS A 138 13.52 10.89 -7.07
N LEU A 139 14.22 10.80 -8.22
CA LEU A 139 15.53 10.15 -8.32
C LEU A 139 16.68 11.14 -8.57
N GLY A 140 16.38 12.36 -9.03
CA GLY A 140 17.38 13.34 -9.44
C GLY A 140 18.09 12.94 -10.75
N LEU A 141 17.39 12.21 -11.62
CA LEU A 141 17.96 11.63 -12.84
C LEU A 141 17.23 12.13 -14.09
N VAL A 142 17.97 12.16 -15.20
CA VAL A 142 17.45 12.51 -16.54
C VAL A 142 17.20 11.23 -17.33
N LEU A 143 16.02 11.16 -17.95
CA LEU A 143 15.66 10.12 -18.91
C LEU A 143 15.77 10.66 -20.34
N PHE A 144 16.19 9.82 -21.28
CA PHE A 144 16.09 10.03 -22.71
C PHE A 144 15.19 8.95 -23.30
N LYS A 145 14.06 9.32 -23.91
CA LYS A 145 13.08 8.37 -24.49
C LYS A 145 12.77 7.19 -23.55
N VAL A 146 12.48 7.48 -22.27
CA VAL A 146 12.11 6.49 -21.22
C VAL A 146 13.29 5.61 -20.73
N ARG A 147 14.54 5.89 -21.12
CA ARG A 147 15.74 5.21 -20.61
C ARG A 147 16.64 6.17 -19.82
N PHE A 148 17.40 5.68 -18.83
CA PHE A 148 18.38 6.51 -18.14
C PHE A 148 19.43 7.02 -19.11
N PHE A 149 19.66 8.33 -19.09
CA PHE A 149 20.76 8.92 -19.84
C PHE A 149 22.06 8.68 -19.06
N ILE A 150 23.04 8.09 -19.74
CA ILE A 150 24.37 7.82 -19.22
C ILE A 150 25.32 8.66 -20.09
N PRO A 151 26.08 9.62 -19.50
CA PRO A 151 27.08 10.38 -20.23
C PRO A 151 28.24 9.46 -20.64
N ASP A 152 29.03 9.88 -21.62
CA ASP A 152 30.13 9.06 -22.12
C ASP A 152 31.20 8.81 -21.04
N HIS A 153 32.00 7.75 -21.22
CA HIS A 153 32.85 7.14 -20.20
C HIS A 153 33.95 8.05 -19.62
N GLU A 154 34.17 9.25 -20.17
CA GLU A 154 35.13 10.24 -19.66
C GLU A 154 34.54 11.14 -18.55
N ASP A 155 33.22 11.14 -18.37
CA ASP A 155 32.48 12.07 -17.51
C ASP A 155 31.91 11.43 -16.21
N LEU A 156 32.17 10.15 -15.95
CA LEU A 156 31.58 9.34 -14.86
C LEU A 156 32.54 8.93 -13.74
#